data_AF-A0A956PP69-F1
#
_entry.id   AF-A0A956PP69-F1
#
_cell.length_a   1.000
_cell.length_b   1.000
_cell.length_c   1.000
_cell.angle_alpha   90.00
_cell.angle_beta   90.00
_cell.angle_gamma   90.00
#
_symmetry.space_group_name_H-M   'P 1'
#
loop_
_entity.id
_entity.type
_entity.pdbx_description
1 polymer ?
#
loop_
_entity_poly.entity_id
_entity_poly.type
_entity_poly.pdbx_seq_one_letter_code
_entity_poly.pdbx_strand_id
1 'polypeptide(L)'
;MKYDSISHLVRSVRVEPDFIDIEFCSDCGELEQMVSVPRQKQAGSSRRSGVSLGGWVRSRVRRLLGHEENLESLSHEEKAALTCQGFQQLRPRLRLVNGRWVRAHKDQHPSEYFDQQLRSNPIVHDYDIEVLVRVLLEVSRSDSELRKEEKAFLAEIVSDEATIERLSKAPHITVAELAETSSVPVKETILMLAWAMAYADGRLDYEEMSHLSQLCRGFMLPEKRVRELQMASKLFLLDRHFQNLKESMSGRELKESFETKAQDWGLDDQQLQTLRSWYPE
;
A
#
# COMPACT_ATOMS: atom_id res chain seq x y z
N MET A 1 13.35 1.55 -51.66
CA MET A 1 12.91 0.63 -50.59
C MET A 1 12.11 1.42 -49.59
N LYS A 2 10.80 1.16 -49.52
CA LYS A 2 9.90 1.72 -48.52
C LYS A 2 10.05 0.91 -47.24
N TYR A 3 10.24 1.56 -46.10
CA TYR A 3 10.01 0.96 -44.80
C TYR A 3 8.66 1.46 -44.29
N ASP A 4 7.82 0.50 -43.93
CA ASP A 4 6.45 0.66 -43.48
C ASP A 4 6.36 1.35 -42.12
N SER A 5 5.41 2.29 -42.05
CA SER A 5 4.49 2.59 -40.95
C SER A 5 4.81 2.03 -39.54
N ILE A 6 5.25 2.91 -38.63
CA ILE A 6 5.15 2.69 -37.18
C ILE A 6 3.80 3.23 -36.71
N SER A 7 2.73 2.50 -37.05
CA SER A 7 1.34 2.80 -36.67
C SER A 7 0.81 1.91 -35.54
N HIS A 8 1.68 1.26 -34.76
CA HIS A 8 1.25 0.20 -33.83
C HIS A 8 1.68 0.35 -32.36
N LEU A 9 2.04 1.55 -31.89
CA LEU A 9 2.25 1.81 -30.46
C LEU A 9 1.20 2.77 -29.90
N VAL A 10 -0.07 2.43 -30.10
CA VAL A 10 -1.21 3.08 -29.43
C VAL A 10 -1.41 2.43 -28.06
N ARG A 11 -1.27 3.21 -26.96
CA ARG A 11 -1.63 2.77 -25.60
C ARG A 11 -2.27 3.92 -24.81
N SER A 12 -3.60 4.03 -24.97
CA SER A 12 -4.49 5.03 -24.37
C SER A 12 -4.62 4.94 -22.83
N VAL A 13 -4.78 6.07 -22.14
CA VAL A 13 -5.27 6.13 -20.75
C VAL A 13 -6.78 6.34 -20.74
N ARG A 14 -7.57 5.34 -20.30
CA ARG A 14 -9.03 5.47 -20.15
C ARG A 14 -9.46 5.98 -18.76
N VAL A 15 -10.17 7.10 -18.68
CA VAL A 15 -10.95 7.60 -17.53
C VAL A 15 -12.43 7.87 -17.90
N GLU A 16 -13.38 6.90 -17.76
CA GLU A 16 -14.84 7.12 -18.05
C GLU A 16 -15.57 7.72 -16.82
N PRO A 17 -16.64 8.54 -17.02
CA PRO A 17 -17.47 8.60 -18.23
C PRO A 17 -17.80 9.98 -18.86
N ASP A 18 -16.92 11.00 -18.86
CA ASP A 18 -17.15 12.25 -19.65
C ASP A 18 -15.88 12.73 -20.39
N PHE A 19 -15.45 11.96 -21.40
CA PHE A 19 -14.06 11.84 -21.87
C PHE A 19 -13.45 12.92 -22.78
N ILE A 20 -12.13 13.07 -22.59
CA ILE A 20 -11.09 13.43 -23.59
C ILE A 20 -10.06 12.29 -23.54
N ASP A 21 -9.81 11.59 -24.65
CA ASP A 21 -8.67 10.67 -24.72
C ASP A 21 -7.40 11.51 -24.95
N ILE A 22 -6.53 11.53 -23.93
CA ILE A 22 -5.26 12.24 -23.98
C ILE A 22 -4.15 11.20 -24.19
N GLU A 23 -3.52 11.26 -25.36
CA GLU A 23 -2.39 10.40 -25.70
C GLU A 23 -1.07 11.09 -25.35
N PHE A 24 -0.24 10.42 -24.57
CA PHE A 24 1.08 10.89 -24.17
C PHE A 24 2.16 10.00 -24.81
N CYS A 25 3.22 10.63 -25.32
CA CYS A 25 4.41 9.94 -25.81
C CYS A 25 5.02 9.07 -24.71
N SER A 26 5.32 7.81 -25.01
CA SER A 26 5.91 6.85 -24.06
C SER A 26 7.32 7.23 -23.61
N ASP A 27 8.04 8.02 -24.42
CA ASP A 27 9.48 8.21 -24.27
C ASP A 27 9.81 9.54 -23.58
N CYS A 28 9.04 10.60 -23.87
CA CYS A 28 9.26 11.94 -23.29
C CYS A 28 8.11 12.45 -22.42
N GLY A 29 6.94 11.80 -22.43
CA GLY A 29 5.75 12.24 -21.69
C GLY A 29 5.12 13.53 -22.23
N GLU A 30 5.48 13.94 -23.44
CA GLU A 30 4.85 15.06 -24.14
C GLU A 30 3.52 14.63 -24.77
N LEU A 31 2.61 15.59 -24.91
CA LEU A 31 1.29 15.37 -25.49
C LEU A 31 1.42 15.16 -27.00
N GLU A 32 1.04 13.99 -27.51
CA GLU A 32 1.17 13.71 -28.95
C GLU A 32 -0.12 14.02 -29.73
N GLN A 33 -1.31 13.75 -29.18
CA GLN A 33 -2.57 14.09 -29.86
C GLN A 33 -3.79 14.08 -28.92
N MET A 34 -4.79 14.92 -29.24
CA MET A 34 -6.17 14.80 -28.73
C MET A 34 -6.99 14.00 -29.74
N VAL A 35 -7.59 12.88 -29.33
CA VAL A 35 -8.47 12.08 -30.19
C VAL A 35 -9.87 12.06 -29.61
N SER A 36 -10.87 12.35 -30.45
CA SER A 36 -12.30 12.26 -30.12
C SER A 36 -12.89 11.04 -30.83
N VAL A 37 -13.35 10.03 -30.09
CA VAL A 37 -13.92 8.80 -30.67
C VAL A 37 -15.41 8.68 -30.30
N PRO A 38 -16.32 8.43 -31.26
CA PRO A 38 -17.73 8.20 -30.98
C PRO A 38 -18.01 6.80 -30.39
N ARG A 39 -19.01 6.76 -29.50
CA ARG A 39 -19.34 5.70 -28.53
C ARG A 39 -19.77 4.36 -29.14
N GLN A 40 -19.21 3.25 -28.63
CA GLN A 40 -19.83 1.92 -28.69
C GLN A 40 -19.99 1.37 -27.26
N LYS A 41 -21.25 1.18 -26.82
CA LYS A 41 -21.62 0.77 -25.45
C LYS A 41 -21.11 -0.63 -25.12
N GLN A 42 -20.39 -0.79 -24.00
CA GLN A 42 -20.36 -2.04 -23.25
C GLN A 42 -20.57 -1.78 -21.76
N ALA A 43 -21.42 -2.61 -21.16
CA ALA A 43 -21.93 -2.49 -19.81
C ALA A 43 -21.06 -3.27 -18.80
N GLY A 44 -20.95 -2.72 -17.59
CA GLY A 44 -20.68 -3.47 -16.36
C GLY A 44 -19.22 -3.50 -15.91
N SER A 45 -18.88 -2.72 -14.88
CA SER A 45 -17.74 -3.01 -14.00
C SER A 45 -17.95 -2.39 -12.62
N SER A 46 -17.71 -3.21 -11.60
CA SER A 46 -18.14 -3.05 -10.20
C SER A 46 -17.30 -2.05 -9.40
N ARG A 47 -17.96 -1.34 -8.48
CA ARG A 47 -17.36 -0.45 -7.47
C ARG A 47 -16.39 -1.21 -6.55
N ARG A 48 -15.13 -0.75 -6.43
CA ARG A 48 -14.23 -1.04 -5.30
C ARG A 48 -13.56 0.25 -4.83
N SER A 49 -13.56 0.43 -3.51
CA SER A 49 -13.13 1.59 -2.72
C SER A 49 -11.61 1.71 -2.60
N GLY A 50 -10.91 1.82 -3.73
CA GLY A 50 -9.55 2.35 -3.79
C GLY A 50 -9.57 3.67 -4.56
N VAL A 51 -8.75 4.64 -4.16
CA VAL A 51 -8.61 5.88 -4.96
C VAL A 51 -7.94 5.50 -6.28
N SER A 52 -8.75 5.21 -7.30
CA SER A 52 -8.26 4.96 -8.65
C SER A 52 -7.31 6.08 -9.07
N LEU A 53 -6.27 5.78 -9.86
CA LEU A 53 -5.34 6.79 -10.37
C LEU A 53 -6.10 7.98 -11.00
N GLY A 54 -7.18 7.69 -11.73
CA GLY A 54 -8.09 8.71 -12.27
C GLY A 54 -8.77 9.55 -11.17
N GLY A 55 -9.19 8.97 -10.06
CA GLY A 55 -9.68 9.70 -8.88
C GLY A 55 -8.63 10.62 -8.25
N TRP A 56 -7.38 10.18 -8.17
CA TRP A 56 -6.27 10.97 -7.62
C TRP A 56 -5.85 12.13 -8.52
N VAL A 57 -5.71 11.87 -9.82
CA VAL A 57 -5.46 12.91 -10.83
C VAL A 57 -6.59 13.93 -10.80
N ARG A 58 -7.86 13.49 -10.74
CA ARG A 58 -9.03 14.39 -10.60
C ARG A 58 -9.00 15.22 -9.32
N SER A 59 -8.65 14.64 -8.17
CA SER A 59 -8.50 15.38 -6.90
C SER A 59 -7.39 16.44 -6.98
N ARG A 60 -6.30 16.16 -7.70
CA ARG A 60 -5.21 17.13 -7.89
C ARG A 60 -5.56 18.22 -8.89
N VAL A 61 -6.22 17.86 -10.00
CA VAL A 61 -6.77 18.82 -10.97
C VAL A 61 -7.80 19.74 -10.30
N ARG A 62 -8.69 19.21 -9.45
CA ARG A 62 -9.61 20.02 -8.62
C ARG A 62 -8.88 21.01 -7.71
N ARG A 63 -7.79 20.57 -7.06
CA ARG A 63 -6.98 21.45 -6.20
C ARG A 63 -6.25 22.54 -6.99
N LEU A 64 -5.79 22.24 -8.20
CA LEU A 64 -5.19 23.24 -9.09
C LEU A 64 -6.21 24.26 -9.61
N LEU A 65 -7.46 23.84 -9.72
CA LEU A 65 -8.57 24.66 -10.17
C LEU A 65 -9.16 25.59 -9.09
N GLY A 66 -8.75 25.45 -7.83
CA GLY A 66 -9.16 26.35 -6.75
C GLY A 66 -10.65 26.33 -6.37
N HIS A 67 -11.54 25.66 -7.11
CA HIS A 67 -12.96 25.60 -6.81
C HIS A 67 -13.60 24.27 -7.24
N GLU A 68 -14.38 23.67 -6.35
CA GLU A 68 -15.15 22.43 -6.60
C GLU A 68 -16.37 22.64 -7.51
N GLU A 69 -16.78 23.89 -7.76
CA GLU A 69 -18.15 24.17 -8.23
C GLU A 69 -18.33 24.34 -9.75
N ASN A 70 -17.26 24.32 -10.57
CA ASN A 70 -17.41 24.70 -11.99
C ASN A 70 -16.70 23.79 -13.00
N LEU A 71 -16.44 22.53 -12.64
CA LEU A 71 -15.94 21.56 -13.63
C LEU A 71 -16.92 21.36 -14.81
N GLU A 72 -18.22 21.55 -14.61
CA GLU A 72 -19.22 21.38 -15.67
C GLU A 72 -19.25 22.54 -16.67
N SER A 73 -18.89 23.76 -16.26
CA SER A 73 -18.89 24.96 -17.11
C SER A 73 -17.63 25.15 -17.95
N LEU A 74 -16.56 24.41 -17.65
CA LEU A 74 -15.33 24.44 -18.45
C LEU A 74 -15.55 23.80 -19.82
N SER A 75 -15.01 24.45 -20.84
CA SER A 75 -14.94 23.90 -22.19
C SER A 75 -14.11 22.63 -22.23
N HIS A 76 -14.30 21.84 -23.28
CA HIS A 76 -13.54 20.61 -23.49
C HIS A 76 -12.03 20.90 -23.59
N GLU A 77 -11.63 21.99 -24.25
CA GLU A 77 -10.23 22.36 -24.39
C GLU A 77 -9.59 22.76 -23.05
N GLU A 78 -10.32 23.51 -22.22
CA GLU A 78 -9.86 23.87 -20.87
C GLU A 78 -9.71 22.63 -19.97
N LYS A 79 -10.68 21.71 -20.02
CA LYS A 79 -10.61 20.42 -19.32
C LYS A 79 -9.38 19.62 -19.73
N ALA A 80 -9.06 19.57 -21.03
CA ALA A 80 -7.86 18.91 -21.54
C ALA A 80 -6.59 19.56 -20.99
N ALA A 81 -6.46 20.88 -21.16
CA ALA A 81 -5.28 21.63 -20.74
C ALA A 81 -4.99 21.46 -19.24
N LEU A 82 -6.03 21.56 -18.40
CA LEU A 82 -5.92 21.40 -16.96
C LEU A 82 -5.58 19.96 -16.55
N THR A 83 -6.13 18.97 -17.25
CA THR A 83 -5.78 17.57 -17.04
C THR A 83 -4.31 17.31 -17.39
N CYS A 84 -3.83 17.88 -18.49
CA CYS A 84 -2.43 17.80 -18.89
C CYS A 84 -1.50 18.47 -17.87
N GLN A 85 -1.87 19.66 -17.40
CA GLN A 85 -1.11 20.38 -16.38
C GLN A 85 -1.08 19.60 -15.06
N GLY A 86 -2.22 19.05 -14.64
CA GLY A 86 -2.30 18.19 -13.45
C GLY A 86 -1.46 16.92 -13.61
N PHE A 87 -1.49 16.29 -14.78
CA PHE A 87 -0.65 15.13 -15.08
C PHE A 87 0.84 15.46 -15.08
N GLN A 88 1.27 16.56 -15.70
CA GLN A 88 2.67 16.99 -15.71
C GLN A 88 3.21 17.25 -14.30
N GLN A 89 2.40 17.83 -13.41
CA GLN A 89 2.79 18.01 -12.01
C GLN A 89 2.84 16.69 -11.22
N LEU A 90 2.00 15.72 -11.58
CA LEU A 90 2.00 14.38 -10.98
C LEU A 90 3.05 13.45 -11.61
N ARG A 91 3.57 13.75 -12.81
CA ARG A 91 4.53 12.92 -13.55
C ARG A 91 5.71 12.45 -12.70
N PRO A 92 6.38 13.29 -11.86
CA PRO A 92 7.49 12.83 -11.03
C PRO A 92 7.10 11.74 -10.02
N ARG A 93 5.80 11.61 -9.73
CA ARG A 93 5.19 10.68 -8.77
C ARG A 93 4.60 9.44 -9.44
N LEU A 94 4.80 9.26 -10.74
CA LEU A 94 4.26 8.15 -11.52
C LEU A 94 5.40 7.33 -12.15
N ARG A 95 5.19 6.02 -12.27
CA ARG A 95 6.03 5.09 -13.02
C ARG A 95 5.17 4.39 -14.07
N LEU A 96 5.71 4.21 -15.27
CA LEU A 96 5.07 3.38 -16.29
C LEU A 96 5.43 1.91 -16.04
N VAL A 97 4.44 1.06 -15.78
CA VAL A 97 4.60 -0.39 -15.58
C VAL A 97 3.62 -1.12 -16.49
N ASN A 98 4.14 -1.99 -17.36
CA ASN A 98 3.32 -2.76 -18.31
C ASN A 98 2.37 -1.89 -19.15
N GLY A 99 2.84 -0.71 -19.57
CA GLY A 99 2.04 0.24 -20.35
C GLY A 99 0.92 0.94 -19.55
N ARG A 100 0.94 0.85 -18.22
CA ARG A 100 0.02 1.57 -17.34
C ARG A 100 0.81 2.48 -16.42
N TRP A 101 0.39 3.74 -16.31
CA TRP A 101 0.90 4.62 -15.28
C TRP A 101 0.43 4.10 -13.92
N VAL A 102 1.36 3.91 -13.01
CA VAL A 102 1.11 3.57 -11.60
C VAL A 102 1.82 4.60 -10.74
N ARG A 103 1.39 4.80 -9.49
CA ARG A 103 2.15 5.65 -8.58
C ARG A 103 3.55 5.07 -8.38
N ALA A 104 4.57 5.93 -8.35
CA ALA A 104 5.90 5.52 -7.91
C ALA A 104 5.78 4.98 -6.48
N HIS A 105 6.59 3.98 -6.10
CA HIS A 105 6.51 3.36 -4.77
C HIS A 105 6.59 4.38 -3.62
N LYS A 106 7.34 5.47 -3.79
CA LYS A 106 7.45 6.57 -2.81
C LYS A 106 6.16 7.38 -2.62
N ASP A 107 5.23 7.25 -3.56
CA ASP A 107 3.96 7.96 -3.63
C ASP A 107 2.77 7.01 -3.63
N GLN A 108 2.96 5.72 -3.36
CA GLN A 108 1.86 4.84 -3.04
C GLN A 108 1.39 5.15 -1.62
N HIS A 109 0.08 5.01 -1.39
CA HIS A 109 -0.37 5.03 -0.01
C HIS A 109 0.31 3.85 0.71
N PRO A 110 0.86 4.04 1.91
CA PRO A 110 1.61 2.98 2.57
C PRO A 110 0.81 1.70 2.81
N SER A 111 -0.51 1.80 3.07
CA SER A 111 -1.39 0.63 3.14
C SER A 111 -1.57 -0.05 1.78
N GLU A 112 -1.57 0.70 0.66
CA GLU A 112 -1.55 0.11 -0.69
C GLU A 112 -0.28 -0.71 -0.92
N TYR A 113 0.86 -0.27 -0.39
CA TYR A 113 2.12 -1.01 -0.48
C TYR A 113 2.08 -2.31 0.32
N PHE A 114 1.57 -2.27 1.56
CA PHE A 114 1.37 -3.46 2.39
C PHE A 114 0.45 -4.48 1.70
N ASP A 115 -0.72 -4.04 1.22
CA ASP A 115 -1.66 -4.88 0.48
C ASP A 115 -1.09 -5.40 -0.84
N GLN A 116 -0.25 -4.59 -1.51
CA GLN A 116 0.41 -5.02 -2.74
C GLN A 116 1.44 -6.11 -2.44
N GLN A 117 2.21 -5.99 -1.36
CA GLN A 117 3.19 -7.00 -0.96
C GLN A 117 2.50 -8.34 -0.69
N LEU A 118 1.43 -8.35 0.13
CA LEU A 118 0.68 -9.57 0.44
C LEU A 118 0.10 -10.24 -0.81
N ARG A 119 -0.41 -9.45 -1.76
CA ARG A 119 -0.98 -9.98 -3.01
C ARG A 119 0.06 -10.46 -4.01
N SER A 120 1.20 -9.77 -4.09
CA SER A 120 2.23 -10.07 -5.08
C SER A 120 3.14 -11.21 -4.63
N ASN A 121 3.31 -11.38 -3.32
CA ASN A 121 4.22 -12.35 -2.72
C ASN A 121 3.49 -13.17 -1.63
N PRO A 122 2.42 -13.91 -1.99
CA PRO A 122 1.68 -14.70 -1.02
C PRO A 122 2.55 -15.83 -0.45
N ILE A 123 2.35 -16.14 0.82
CA ILE A 123 3.06 -17.21 1.53
C ILE A 123 2.28 -18.50 1.31
N VAL A 124 2.70 -19.29 0.32
CA VAL A 124 1.94 -20.47 -0.16
C VAL A 124 2.59 -21.81 0.19
N HIS A 125 3.88 -21.82 0.52
CA HIS A 125 4.60 -23.06 0.84
C HIS A 125 4.42 -23.42 2.30
N ASP A 126 4.07 -24.68 2.60
CA ASP A 126 3.83 -25.16 3.96
C ASP A 126 4.98 -24.84 4.93
N TYR A 127 6.22 -24.97 4.46
CA TYR A 127 7.41 -24.59 5.22
C TYR A 127 7.43 -23.10 5.59
N ASP A 128 7.15 -22.22 4.63
CA ASP A 128 7.14 -20.77 4.87
C ASP A 128 5.95 -20.36 5.76
N ILE A 129 4.82 -21.09 5.69
CA ILE A 129 3.68 -20.91 6.59
C ILE A 129 4.09 -21.31 8.02
N GLU A 130 4.80 -22.43 8.19
CA GLU A 130 5.32 -22.84 9.50
C GLU A 130 6.32 -21.82 10.06
N VAL A 131 7.22 -21.30 9.22
CA VAL A 131 8.14 -20.21 9.57
C VAL A 131 7.35 -18.97 9.99
N LEU A 132 6.36 -18.54 9.20
CA LEU A 132 5.51 -17.39 9.54
C LEU A 132 4.87 -17.55 10.91
N VAL A 133 4.19 -18.67 11.15
CA VAL A 133 3.48 -18.90 12.43
C VAL A 133 4.45 -18.91 13.59
N ARG A 134 5.60 -19.58 13.46
CA ARG A 134 6.62 -19.61 14.53
C ARG A 134 7.23 -18.23 14.77
N VAL A 135 7.44 -17.43 13.72
CA VAL A 135 7.86 -16.03 13.83
C VAL A 135 6.84 -15.19 14.59
N LEU A 136 5.57 -15.30 14.23
CA LEU A 136 4.48 -14.57 14.90
C LEU A 136 4.36 -14.98 16.38
N LEU A 137 4.43 -16.29 16.66
CA LEU A 137 4.46 -16.82 18.02
C LEU A 137 5.66 -16.29 18.81
N GLU A 138 6.84 -16.24 18.21
CA GLU A 138 8.07 -15.75 18.84
C GLU A 138 7.99 -14.27 19.21
N VAL A 139 7.32 -13.46 18.38
CA VAL A 139 7.07 -12.04 18.67
C VAL A 139 6.08 -11.91 19.83
N SER A 140 5.00 -12.68 19.85
CA SER A 140 3.97 -12.62 20.90
C SER A 140 4.32 -13.31 22.24
N ARG A 141 5.44 -14.03 22.31
CA ARG A 141 5.79 -14.88 23.46
C ARG A 141 6.34 -14.10 24.67
N SER A 142 6.57 -12.79 24.57
CA SER A 142 7.12 -11.98 25.68
C SER A 142 6.28 -12.09 26.96
N ASP A 143 4.96 -12.28 26.84
CA ASP A 143 4.04 -12.31 27.98
C ASP A 143 3.58 -13.72 28.45
N SER A 144 4.22 -14.81 27.99
CA SER A 144 3.88 -16.22 28.31
C SER A 144 2.47 -16.71 27.90
N GLU A 145 1.55 -15.81 27.53
CA GLU A 145 0.23 -16.13 26.97
C GLU A 145 -0.11 -15.23 25.78
N LEU A 146 -0.62 -15.83 24.70
CA LEU A 146 -1.14 -15.09 23.56
C LEU A 146 -2.40 -14.30 23.97
N ARG A 147 -2.39 -12.99 23.73
CA ARG A 147 -3.54 -12.11 23.95
C ARG A 147 -4.66 -12.43 22.94
N LYS A 148 -5.88 -11.99 23.24
CA LYS A 148 -7.08 -12.31 22.42
C LYS A 148 -6.92 -11.80 20.98
N GLU A 149 -6.36 -10.61 20.83
CA GLU A 149 -6.12 -9.93 19.55
C GLU A 149 -5.08 -10.68 18.71
N GLU A 150 -4.02 -11.19 19.35
CA GLU A 150 -2.97 -11.97 18.71
C GLU A 150 -3.47 -13.34 18.24
N LYS A 151 -4.28 -14.01 19.06
CA LYS A 151 -4.96 -15.25 18.68
C LYS A 151 -5.89 -15.02 17.49
N ALA A 152 -6.65 -13.93 17.49
CA ALA A 152 -7.53 -13.57 16.38
C ALA A 152 -6.71 -13.32 15.10
N PHE A 153 -5.60 -12.59 15.21
CA PHE A 153 -4.69 -12.35 14.09
C PHE A 153 -4.08 -13.64 13.54
N LEU A 154 -3.62 -14.55 14.41
CA LEU A 154 -3.10 -15.86 14.01
C LEU A 154 -4.17 -16.72 13.34
N ALA A 155 -5.41 -16.69 13.83
CA ALA A 155 -6.54 -17.43 13.26
C ALA A 155 -6.95 -16.92 11.86
N GLU A 156 -6.68 -15.64 11.53
CA GLU A 156 -6.85 -15.12 10.17
C GLU A 156 -5.84 -15.72 9.18
N ILE A 157 -4.69 -16.18 9.65
CA ILE A 157 -3.59 -16.72 8.84
C ILE A 157 -3.65 -18.25 8.77
N VAL A 158 -3.86 -18.90 9.92
CA VAL A 158 -3.94 -20.36 10.04
C VAL A 158 -5.27 -20.73 10.65
N SER A 159 -6.12 -21.35 9.84
CA SER A 159 -7.47 -21.75 10.25
C SER A 159 -7.50 -22.95 11.21
N ASP A 160 -6.38 -23.65 11.39
CA ASP A 160 -6.27 -24.83 12.24
C ASP A 160 -5.61 -24.51 13.60
N GLU A 161 -6.42 -24.53 14.65
CA GLU A 161 -5.98 -24.28 16.03
C GLU A 161 -5.00 -25.36 16.52
N ALA A 162 -5.14 -26.62 16.07
CA ALA A 162 -4.23 -27.69 16.45
C ALA A 162 -2.82 -27.45 15.90
N THR A 163 -2.71 -26.85 14.71
CA THR A 163 -1.43 -26.43 14.15
C THR A 163 -0.79 -25.30 14.97
N ILE A 164 -1.58 -24.30 15.40
CA ILE A 164 -1.08 -23.22 16.27
C ILE A 164 -0.57 -23.79 17.60
N GLU A 165 -1.33 -24.71 18.23
CA GLU A 165 -0.93 -25.34 19.49
C GLU A 165 0.32 -26.23 19.34
N ARG A 166 0.43 -26.96 18.24
CA ARG A 166 1.63 -27.75 17.93
C ARG A 166 2.86 -26.84 17.79
N LEU A 167 2.73 -25.76 17.03
CA LEU A 167 3.83 -24.83 16.75
C LEU A 167 4.19 -23.97 17.97
N SER A 168 3.25 -23.69 18.86
CA SER A 168 3.53 -23.01 20.14
C SER A 168 4.30 -23.87 21.13
N LYS A 169 4.41 -25.18 20.90
CA LYS A 169 5.27 -26.10 21.66
C LYS A 169 6.58 -26.42 20.93
N ALA A 170 6.73 -25.96 19.69
CA ALA A 170 7.95 -26.16 18.92
C ALA A 170 9.11 -25.33 19.48
N PRO A 171 10.37 -25.76 19.27
CA PRO A 171 11.55 -24.98 19.61
C PRO A 171 11.53 -23.59 18.96
N HIS A 172 12.27 -22.64 19.56
CA HIS A 172 12.48 -21.31 18.98
C HIS A 172 13.00 -21.42 17.54
N ILE A 173 12.55 -20.48 16.70
CA ILE A 173 12.99 -20.45 15.31
C ILE A 173 14.47 -20.07 15.21
N THR A 174 15.21 -20.82 14.41
CA THR A 174 16.65 -20.63 14.24
C THR A 174 16.95 -19.72 13.05
N VAL A 175 18.14 -19.13 13.05
CA VAL A 175 18.65 -18.33 11.92
C VAL A 175 18.73 -19.16 10.63
N ALA A 176 19.04 -20.45 10.72
CA ALA A 176 19.10 -21.33 9.56
C ALA A 176 17.72 -21.50 8.92
N GLU A 177 16.67 -21.73 9.72
CA GLU A 177 15.30 -21.86 9.24
C GLU A 177 14.80 -20.56 8.57
N LEU A 178 15.12 -19.40 9.15
CA LEU A 178 14.82 -18.08 8.55
C LEU A 178 15.56 -17.86 7.23
N ALA A 179 16.79 -18.37 7.10
CA ALA A 179 17.57 -18.27 5.88
C ALA A 179 17.03 -19.19 4.77
N GLU A 180 16.46 -20.34 5.13
CA GLU A 180 15.88 -21.35 4.22
C GLU A 180 14.50 -20.98 3.66
N THR A 181 13.85 -19.92 4.16
CA THR A 181 12.59 -19.41 3.61
C THR A 181 12.70 -19.15 2.09
N SER A 182 11.69 -19.57 1.33
CA SER A 182 11.76 -19.81 -0.12
C SER A 182 12.34 -18.67 -0.97
N SER A 183 12.01 -17.42 -0.68
CA SER A 183 12.46 -16.28 -1.49
C SER A 183 12.53 -14.98 -0.68
N VAL A 184 13.35 -14.03 -1.15
CA VAL A 184 13.47 -12.71 -0.51
C VAL A 184 12.11 -12.00 -0.37
N PRO A 185 11.24 -11.93 -1.40
CA PRO A 185 9.94 -11.29 -1.25
C PRO A 185 9.01 -11.97 -0.23
N VAL A 186 9.10 -13.30 -0.07
CA VAL A 186 8.38 -14.02 0.98
C VAL A 186 8.90 -13.65 2.37
N LYS A 187 10.23 -13.61 2.56
CA LYS A 187 10.87 -13.14 3.80
C LYS A 187 10.43 -11.72 4.18
N GLU A 188 10.37 -10.82 3.20
CA GLU A 188 9.87 -9.45 3.41
C GLU A 188 8.41 -9.44 3.87
N THR A 189 7.57 -10.31 3.30
CA THR A 189 6.15 -10.43 3.66
C THR A 189 5.97 -10.96 5.07
N ILE A 190 6.73 -12.00 5.45
CA ILE A 190 6.73 -12.54 6.82
C ILE A 190 7.16 -11.47 7.81
N LEU A 191 8.25 -10.74 7.51
CA LEU A 191 8.74 -9.69 8.39
C LEU A 191 7.74 -8.53 8.53
N MET A 192 7.04 -8.14 7.46
CA MET A 192 5.99 -7.12 7.52
C MET A 192 4.84 -7.55 8.44
N LEU A 193 4.42 -8.81 8.36
CA LEU A 193 3.39 -9.36 9.25
C LEU A 193 3.86 -9.43 10.70
N ALA A 194 5.13 -9.79 10.94
CA ALA A 194 5.73 -9.80 12.27
C ALA A 194 5.71 -8.41 12.92
N TRP A 195 6.12 -7.37 12.18
CA TRP A 195 5.99 -5.99 12.65
C TRP A 195 4.54 -5.58 12.89
N ALA A 196 3.61 -5.98 12.01
CA ALA A 196 2.20 -5.64 12.18
C ALA A 196 1.61 -6.28 13.44
N MET A 197 2.00 -7.51 13.78
CA MET A 197 1.59 -8.17 15.01
C MET A 197 2.15 -7.46 16.25
N ALA A 198 3.45 -7.15 16.24
CA ALA A 198 4.12 -6.47 17.35
C ALA A 198 3.57 -5.06 17.65
N TYR A 199 2.94 -4.41 16.67
CA TYR A 199 2.31 -3.10 16.86
C TYR A 199 0.81 -3.18 17.15
N ALA A 200 0.20 -4.36 17.07
CA ALA A 200 -1.25 -4.54 17.13
C ALA A 200 -1.83 -4.06 18.47
N ASP A 201 -1.11 -4.25 19.57
CA ASP A 201 -1.53 -3.88 20.92
C ASP A 201 -1.28 -2.40 21.25
N GLY A 202 -0.53 -1.67 20.41
CA GLY A 202 -0.18 -0.28 20.66
C GLY A 202 1.21 -0.04 21.23
N ARG A 203 1.94 -1.06 21.66
CA ARG A 203 3.17 -0.90 22.45
C ARG A 203 4.18 -1.96 22.06
N LEU A 204 5.30 -1.52 21.52
CA LEU A 204 6.43 -2.39 21.25
C LEU A 204 7.37 -2.39 22.46
N ASP A 205 7.46 -3.51 23.16
CA ASP A 205 8.36 -3.64 24.30
C ASP A 205 9.82 -3.97 23.88
N TYR A 206 10.71 -4.01 24.86
CA TYR A 206 12.13 -4.27 24.60
C TYR A 206 12.40 -5.71 24.14
N GLU A 207 11.63 -6.68 24.63
CA GLU A 207 11.78 -8.09 24.29
C GLU A 207 11.30 -8.34 22.86
N GLU A 208 10.11 -7.84 22.49
CA GLU A 208 9.59 -7.88 21.12
C GLU A 208 10.56 -7.23 20.13
N MET A 209 11.10 -6.06 20.47
CA MET A 209 12.10 -5.38 19.67
C MET A 209 13.40 -6.20 19.51
N SER A 210 13.83 -6.86 20.58
CA SER A 210 14.99 -7.76 20.55
C SER A 210 14.74 -8.96 19.63
N HIS A 211 13.55 -9.56 19.72
CA HIS A 211 13.15 -10.70 18.90
C HIS A 211 13.06 -10.29 17.42
N LEU A 212 12.40 -9.18 17.11
CA LEU A 212 12.33 -8.65 15.74
C LEU A 212 13.71 -8.32 15.17
N SER A 213 14.62 -7.80 16.00
CA SER A 213 16.01 -7.54 15.58
C SER A 213 16.76 -8.83 15.23
N GLN A 214 16.54 -9.92 15.97
CA GLN A 214 17.10 -11.24 15.66
C GLN A 214 16.50 -11.80 14.37
N LEU A 215 15.18 -11.69 14.19
CA LEU A 215 14.47 -12.10 12.97
C LEU A 215 14.99 -11.35 11.73
N CYS A 216 15.18 -10.03 11.83
CA CYS A 216 15.72 -9.21 10.74
C CYS A 216 17.11 -9.69 10.30
N ARG A 217 17.97 -10.06 11.26
CA ARG A 217 19.29 -10.64 10.97
C ARG A 217 19.15 -12.03 10.34
N GLY A 218 18.25 -12.86 10.85
CA GLY A 218 18.01 -14.21 10.35
C GLY A 218 17.51 -14.25 8.90
N PHE A 219 16.64 -13.32 8.52
CA PHE A 219 16.19 -13.18 7.13
C PHE A 219 17.26 -12.63 6.17
N MET A 220 18.36 -12.10 6.70
CA MET A 220 19.47 -11.51 5.94
C MET A 220 19.03 -10.36 5.01
N LEU A 221 18.06 -9.56 5.46
CA LEU A 221 17.56 -8.40 4.69
C LEU A 221 18.42 -7.15 4.93
N PRO A 222 18.63 -6.28 3.93
CA PRO A 222 19.33 -5.01 4.13
C PRO A 222 18.62 -4.13 5.15
N GLU A 223 19.36 -3.46 6.04
CA GLU A 223 18.80 -2.62 7.11
C GLU A 223 17.86 -1.52 6.58
N LYS A 224 18.23 -0.90 5.44
CA LYS A 224 17.36 0.06 4.77
C LYS A 224 16.01 -0.55 4.41
N ARG A 225 16.01 -1.79 3.90
CA ARG A 225 14.80 -2.49 3.50
C ARG A 225 13.96 -2.86 4.73
N VAL A 226 14.59 -3.34 5.80
CA VAL A 226 13.92 -3.60 7.08
C VAL A 226 13.16 -2.36 7.58
N ARG A 227 13.79 -1.17 7.55
CA ARG A 227 13.13 0.08 7.94
C ARG A 227 11.92 0.42 7.05
N GLU A 228 12.02 0.19 5.74
CA GLU A 228 10.90 0.40 4.81
C GLU A 228 9.73 -0.55 5.13
N LEU A 229 10.00 -1.81 5.44
CA LEU A 229 8.99 -2.82 5.79
C LEU A 229 8.33 -2.50 7.13
N GLN A 230 9.12 -2.14 8.15
CA GLN A 230 8.61 -1.70 9.44
C GLN A 230 7.70 -0.48 9.29
N MET A 231 8.12 0.50 8.49
CA MET A 231 7.33 1.69 8.20
C MET A 231 6.00 1.32 7.51
N ALA A 232 6.05 0.45 6.49
CA ALA A 232 4.85 -0.02 5.82
C ALA A 232 3.85 -0.68 6.79
N SER A 233 4.33 -1.51 7.73
CA SER A 233 3.48 -2.15 8.75
C SER A 233 2.83 -1.13 9.69
N LYS A 234 3.58 -0.16 10.23
CA LYS A 234 3.01 0.91 11.08
C LYS A 234 1.91 1.67 10.34
N LEU A 235 2.19 2.07 9.10
CA LEU A 235 1.28 2.91 8.31
C LEU A 235 0.02 2.12 7.90
N PHE A 236 0.14 0.83 7.61
CA PHE A 236 -1.00 -0.06 7.38
C PHE A 236 -1.92 -0.16 8.60
N LEU A 237 -1.36 -0.38 9.79
CA LEU A 237 -2.15 -0.45 11.01
C LEU A 237 -2.80 0.90 11.35
N LEU A 238 -2.13 2.01 11.04
CA LEU A 238 -2.66 3.36 11.31
C LEU A 238 -3.86 3.63 10.41
N ASP A 239 -3.77 3.25 9.14
CA ASP A 239 -4.89 3.33 8.21
C ASP A 239 -6.07 2.48 8.71
N ARG A 240 -5.83 1.22 9.10
CA ARG A 240 -6.89 0.35 9.63
C ARG A 240 -7.52 0.92 10.90
N HIS A 241 -6.71 1.47 11.80
CA HIS A 241 -7.20 2.15 13.00
C HIS A 241 -8.05 3.39 12.64
N PHE A 242 -7.58 4.21 11.71
CA PHE A 242 -8.31 5.39 11.22
C PHE A 242 -9.65 5.01 10.58
N GLN A 243 -9.69 3.98 9.74
CA GLN A 243 -10.95 3.51 9.13
C GLN A 243 -11.94 3.07 10.21
N ASN A 244 -11.49 2.30 11.21
CA ASN A 244 -12.34 1.86 12.31
C ASN A 244 -12.88 3.05 13.13
N LEU A 245 -12.04 4.04 13.44
CA LEU A 245 -12.47 5.21 14.20
C LEU A 245 -13.47 6.06 13.41
N LYS A 246 -13.30 6.18 12.09
CA LYS A 246 -14.16 6.96 11.21
C LYS A 246 -15.62 6.47 11.19
N GLU A 247 -15.85 5.20 11.53
CA GLU A 247 -17.20 4.66 11.69
C GLU A 247 -17.90 5.18 12.95
N SER A 248 -17.14 5.63 13.96
CA SER A 248 -17.63 6.04 15.28
C SER A 248 -17.40 7.50 15.66
N MET A 249 -16.46 8.19 14.99
CA MET A 249 -15.98 9.52 15.36
C MET A 249 -15.90 10.43 14.13
N SER A 250 -15.96 11.75 14.32
CA SER A 250 -15.84 12.71 13.22
C SER A 250 -15.06 13.97 13.61
N GLY A 251 -14.46 14.61 12.60
CA GLY A 251 -13.79 15.90 12.75
C GLY A 251 -12.59 15.86 13.71
N ARG A 252 -12.61 16.76 14.70
CA ARG A 252 -11.46 17.03 15.57
C ARG A 252 -11.07 15.85 16.46
N GLU A 253 -12.05 15.13 17.01
CA GLU A 253 -11.80 13.99 17.91
C GLU A 253 -11.13 12.83 17.17
N LEU A 254 -11.50 12.60 15.90
CA LEU A 254 -10.86 11.60 15.03
C LEU A 254 -9.39 11.96 14.80
N LYS A 255 -9.11 13.24 14.51
CA LYS A 255 -7.75 13.74 14.29
C LYS A 255 -6.88 13.60 15.53
N GLU A 256 -7.39 14.01 16.70
CA GLU A 256 -6.66 13.91 17.97
C GLU A 256 -6.36 12.44 18.32
N SER A 257 -7.35 11.54 18.21
CA SER A 257 -7.14 10.11 18.49
C SER A 257 -6.14 9.46 17.52
N PHE A 258 -6.18 9.82 16.24
CA PHE A 258 -5.24 9.33 15.23
C PHE A 258 -3.80 9.79 15.52
N GLU A 259 -3.63 11.07 15.87
CA GLU A 259 -2.31 11.64 16.19
C GLU A 259 -1.73 11.04 17.46
N THR A 260 -2.54 10.86 18.51
CA THR A 260 -2.10 10.17 19.73
C THR A 260 -1.61 8.75 19.42
N LYS A 261 -2.37 7.98 18.64
CA LYS A 261 -1.95 6.61 18.31
C LYS A 261 -0.68 6.56 17.47
N ALA A 262 -0.52 7.50 16.54
CA ALA A 262 0.69 7.59 15.73
C ALA A 262 1.92 7.98 16.56
N GLN A 263 1.75 8.84 17.57
CA GLN A 263 2.81 9.14 18.54
C GLN A 263 3.15 7.95 19.42
N ASP A 264 2.16 7.19 19.90
CA ASP A 264 2.38 5.98 20.70
C ASP A 264 3.22 4.94 19.95
N TRP A 265 3.04 4.83 18.63
CA TRP A 265 3.86 3.97 17.77
C TRP A 265 5.23 4.56 17.39
N GLY A 266 5.59 5.70 17.98
CA GLY A 266 6.88 6.35 17.80
C GLY A 266 7.10 6.79 16.35
N LEU A 267 6.06 7.27 15.66
CA LEU A 267 6.26 7.94 14.38
C LEU A 267 6.87 9.33 14.62
N ASP A 268 7.91 9.65 13.86
CA ASP A 268 8.53 10.97 13.91
C ASP A 268 7.68 12.04 13.19
N ASP A 269 8.02 13.32 13.38
CA ASP A 269 7.29 14.44 12.79
C ASP A 269 7.24 14.40 11.26
N GLN A 270 8.29 13.86 10.62
CA GLN A 270 8.36 13.74 9.17
C GLN A 270 7.39 12.66 8.66
N GLN A 271 7.30 11.54 9.38
CA GLN A 271 6.38 10.45 9.10
C GLN A 271 4.93 10.88 9.35
N LEU A 272 4.68 11.62 10.43
CA LEU A 272 3.38 12.23 10.73
C LEU A 272 2.95 13.25 9.66
N GLN A 273 3.86 14.11 9.19
CA GLN A 273 3.57 15.02 8.07
C GLN A 273 3.24 14.25 6.79
N THR A 274 3.98 13.18 6.51
CA THR A 274 3.70 12.32 5.36
C THR A 274 2.29 11.75 5.47
N LEU A 275 1.91 11.19 6.62
CA LEU A 275 0.56 10.69 6.90
C LEU A 275 -0.52 11.76 6.76
N ARG A 276 -0.34 12.94 7.36
CA ARG A 276 -1.27 14.07 7.25
C ARG A 276 -1.52 14.49 5.80
N SER A 277 -0.57 14.28 4.90
CA SER A 277 -0.77 14.56 3.47
C SER A 277 -1.72 13.57 2.78
N TRP A 278 -1.94 12.39 3.39
CA TRP A 278 -2.77 11.32 2.86
C TRP A 278 -4.21 11.33 3.40
N TYR A 279 -4.41 11.74 4.66
CA TYR A 279 -5.74 11.84 5.27
C TYR A 279 -6.25 13.29 5.18
N PRO A 280 -7.38 13.55 4.49
CA PRO A 280 -7.99 14.87 4.48
C PRO A 280 -8.55 15.24 5.86
N GLU A 281 -8.61 16.55 6.15
CA GLU A 281 -9.25 17.11 7.35
C GLU A 281 -10.75 16.83 7.43
#